data_AF-A0A4P5YC36-F1
#
_entry.id   AF-A0A4P5YC36-F1
#
_cell.length_a   1.000
_cell.length_b   1.000
_cell.length_c   1.000
_cell.angle_alpha   90.00
_cell.angle_beta   90.00
_cell.angle_gamma   90.00
#
_symmetry.space_group_name_H-M   'P 1'
#
loop_
_entity.id
_entity.type
_entity.pdbx_description
1 polymer ?
#
loop_
_entity_poly.entity_id
_entity_poly.type
_entity_poly.pdbx_seq_one_letter_code
_entity_poly.pdbx_strand_id
1 'polypeptide(L)'
;MIPCQVCGNDNPLGTRFCRKCGAKVTTGLADVNASVAKTRRQDRGRMIRGWGSNVLSLGVFILACAVLIRWTATPALPPADLPLPSPGPVIPLPDPVKPAESATPAPPGGAGQPN
;
A
#
# COMPACT_ATOMS: atom_id res chain seq x y z
N MET A 1 -33.09 23.40 4.61
CA MET A 1 -34.35 23.88 5.25
C MET A 1 -34.04 25.24 5.84
N ILE A 2 -35.02 26.13 5.90
CA ILE A 2 -34.83 27.52 6.37
C ILE A 2 -35.82 27.83 7.51
N PRO A 3 -35.34 28.28 8.68
CA PRO A 3 -36.21 28.58 9.80
C PRO A 3 -37.00 29.87 9.53
N CYS A 4 -38.27 29.89 9.97
CA CYS A 4 -39.09 31.09 9.95
C CYS A 4 -38.61 32.08 11.02
N GLN A 5 -38.40 33.35 10.63
CA GLN A 5 -37.95 34.41 11.55
C GLN A 5 -39.02 34.83 12.57
N VAL A 6 -40.28 34.40 12.38
CA VAL A 6 -41.41 34.73 13.27
C VAL A 6 -41.71 33.60 14.25
N CYS A 7 -41.74 32.35 13.79
CA CYS A 7 -42.18 31.20 14.61
C CYS A 7 -41.15 30.08 14.75
N GLY A 8 -39.98 30.21 14.14
CA GLY A 8 -38.91 29.20 14.19
C GLY A 8 -39.17 27.93 13.38
N ASN A 9 -40.32 27.79 12.69
CA ASN A 9 -40.63 26.58 11.93
C ASN A 9 -39.70 26.40 10.72
N ASP A 10 -39.15 25.20 10.56
CA ASP A 10 -38.37 24.83 9.38
C ASP A 10 -39.24 24.69 8.14
N ASN A 11 -38.96 25.53 7.14
CA ASN A 11 -39.63 25.46 5.84
C ASN A 11 -38.66 24.95 4.74
N PRO A 12 -39.17 24.28 3.71
CA PRO A 12 -38.35 23.92 2.55
C PRO A 12 -37.95 25.17 1.77
N LEU A 13 -36.78 25.09 1.14
CA LEU A 13 -36.24 26.16 0.29
C LEU A 13 -37.18 26.37 -0.90
N GLY A 14 -37.52 27.63 -1.20
CA GLY A 14 -38.45 28.01 -2.27
C GLY A 14 -39.88 28.32 -1.80
N THR A 15 -40.21 28.14 -0.51
CA THR A 15 -41.49 28.60 0.03
C THR A 15 -41.47 30.09 0.32
N ARG A 16 -42.45 30.84 -0.21
CA ARG A 16 -42.60 32.29 0.04
C ARG A 16 -43.22 32.60 1.41
N PHE A 17 -43.98 31.64 1.96
CA PHE A 17 -44.71 31.77 3.21
C PHE A 17 -44.46 30.56 4.10
N CYS A 18 -44.43 30.77 5.40
CA CYS A 18 -44.27 29.71 6.38
C CYS A 18 -45.53 28.84 6.43
N ARG A 19 -45.36 27.51 6.40
CA ARG A 19 -46.47 26.54 6.45
C ARG A 19 -47.17 26.45 7.82
N LYS A 20 -46.58 27.03 8.88
CA LYS A 20 -47.11 26.99 10.25
C LYS A 20 -47.81 28.29 10.64
N CYS A 21 -47.15 29.44 10.46
CA CYS A 21 -47.69 30.73 10.90
C CYS A 21 -48.17 31.64 9.75
N GLY A 22 -47.97 31.26 8.48
CA GLY A 22 -48.35 32.07 7.33
C GLY A 22 -47.46 33.30 7.05
N ALA A 23 -46.52 33.62 7.93
CA ALA A 23 -45.63 34.76 7.76
C ALA A 23 -44.75 34.62 6.49
N LYS A 24 -44.50 35.74 5.81
CA LYS A 24 -43.59 35.80 4.66
C LYS A 24 -42.18 35.43 5.11
N VAL A 25 -41.58 34.45 4.44
CA VAL A 25 -40.20 34.04 4.75
C VAL A 25 -39.26 34.91 3.93
N THR A 26 -38.57 35.84 4.60
CA THR A 26 -37.48 36.63 4.00
C THR A 26 -36.21 35.79 4.00
N THR A 27 -36.03 34.97 2.97
CA THR A 27 -34.82 34.17 2.81
C THR A 27 -33.77 34.99 2.05
N GLY A 28 -32.63 35.28 2.69
CA GLY A 28 -31.52 35.97 2.01
C GLY A 28 -30.79 35.04 1.05
N LEU A 29 -30.13 35.61 0.04
CA LEU A 29 -29.26 34.85 -0.88
C LEU A 29 -28.19 34.04 -0.10
N ALA A 30 -27.74 34.57 1.04
CA ALA A 30 -26.80 33.91 1.95
C ALA A 30 -27.36 32.58 2.52
N ASP A 31 -28.63 32.53 2.91
CA ASP A 31 -29.24 31.34 3.52
C ASP A 31 -29.47 30.23 2.48
N VAL A 32 -29.82 30.63 1.26
CA VAL A 32 -29.94 29.72 0.11
C VAL A 32 -28.57 29.11 -0.20
N ASN A 33 -27.53 29.94 -0.30
CA ASN A 33 -26.16 29.48 -0.56
C ASN A 33 -25.64 28.55 0.55
N ALA A 34 -25.89 28.88 1.82
CA ALA A 34 -25.51 28.04 2.95
C ALA A 34 -26.20 26.67 2.91
N SER A 35 -27.47 26.64 2.51
CA SER A 35 -28.21 25.39 2.38
C SER A 35 -27.72 24.53 1.21
N VAL A 36 -27.45 25.14 0.04
CA VAL A 36 -26.87 24.43 -1.11
C VAL A 36 -25.47 23.92 -0.78
N ALA A 37 -24.65 24.69 -0.07
CA ALA A 37 -23.33 24.27 0.36
C ALA A 37 -23.38 23.06 1.30
N LYS A 38 -24.36 22.99 2.21
CA LYS A 38 -24.61 21.81 3.05
C LYS A 38 -24.99 20.59 2.21
N THR A 39 -25.92 20.73 1.26
CA THR A 39 -26.32 19.63 0.36
C THR A 39 -25.15 19.13 -0.47
N ARG A 40 -24.34 20.03 -1.05
CA ARG A 40 -23.19 19.66 -1.89
C ARG A 40 -22.11 18.90 -1.10
N ARG A 41 -21.90 19.23 0.18
CA ARG A 41 -21.00 18.48 1.07
C ARG A 41 -21.55 17.09 1.41
N GLN A 42 -22.85 17.00 1.67
CA GLN A 42 -23.50 15.75 2.01
C GLN A 42 -23.51 14.76 0.83
N ASP A 43 -23.76 15.25 -0.39
CA ASP A 43 -23.67 14.44 -1.62
C ASP A 43 -22.25 13.96 -1.90
N ARG A 44 -21.24 14.82 -1.67
CA ARG A 44 -19.84 14.44 -1.87
C ARG A 44 -19.41 13.30 -0.93
N GLY A 45 -19.86 13.31 0.31
CA GLY A 45 -19.62 12.21 1.26
C GLY A 45 -20.26 10.89 0.82
N ARG A 46 -21.45 10.95 0.22
CA ARG A 46 -22.17 9.78 -0.29
C ARG A 46 -21.47 9.16 -1.50
N MET A 47 -20.95 10.00 -2.42
CA MET A 47 -20.19 9.53 -3.58
C MET A 47 -18.87 8.85 -3.18
N ILE A 48 -18.14 9.42 -2.21
CA ILE A 48 -16.83 8.87 -1.79
C ILE A 48 -16.99 7.49 -1.13
N ARG A 49 -18.02 7.29 -0.30
CA ARG A 49 -18.22 6.01 0.40
C ARG A 49 -18.86 4.92 -0.48
N GLY A 50 -19.73 5.31 -1.41
CA GLY A 50 -20.39 4.35 -2.32
C GLY A 50 -19.47 3.80 -3.41
N TRP A 51 -18.52 4.60 -3.89
CA TRP A 51 -17.59 4.15 -4.95
C TRP A 51 -16.53 3.16 -4.44
N GLY A 52 -16.04 3.36 -3.21
CA GLY A 52 -14.96 2.52 -2.66
C GLY A 52 -15.36 1.06 -2.42
N SER A 53 -16.59 0.81 -1.97
CA SER A 53 -17.05 -0.56 -1.67
C SER A 53 -17.13 -1.45 -2.90
N ASN A 54 -17.54 -0.89 -4.05
CA ASN A 54 -17.68 -1.66 -5.29
C ASN A 54 -16.31 -1.99 -5.92
N VAL A 55 -15.36 -1.06 -5.88
CA VAL A 55 -14.00 -1.29 -6.39
C VAL A 55 -13.27 -2.34 -5.55
N LEU A 56 -13.40 -2.26 -4.22
CA LEU A 56 -12.77 -3.25 -3.33
C LEU A 56 -13.36 -4.65 -3.55
N SER A 57 -14.69 -4.76 -3.67
CA SER A 57 -15.36 -6.04 -3.94
C SER A 57 -14.94 -6.65 -5.28
N LEU A 58 -14.87 -5.85 -6.35
CA LEU A 58 -14.44 -6.31 -7.66
C LEU A 58 -12.96 -6.77 -7.64
N GLY A 59 -12.09 -6.03 -6.97
CA GLY A 59 -10.68 -6.38 -6.82
C GLY A 59 -10.48 -7.71 -6.08
N VAL A 60 -11.19 -7.91 -4.97
CA VAL A 60 -11.15 -9.17 -4.21
C VAL A 60 -11.66 -10.34 -5.04
N PHE A 61 -12.75 -10.14 -5.81
CA PHE A 61 -13.29 -11.18 -6.68
C PHE A 61 -12.31 -11.60 -7.78
N ILE A 62 -11.70 -10.65 -8.49
CA ILE A 62 -10.70 -10.93 -9.53
C ILE A 62 -9.50 -11.68 -8.95
N LEU A 63 -9.01 -11.26 -7.78
CA LEU A 63 -7.89 -11.93 -7.10
C LEU A 63 -8.25 -13.36 -6.72
N ALA A 64 -9.44 -13.60 -6.16
CA ALA A 64 -9.91 -14.94 -5.83
C ALA A 64 -10.01 -15.83 -7.09
N CYS A 65 -10.58 -15.32 -8.18
CA CYS A 65 -10.62 -16.04 -9.46
C CYS A 65 -9.21 -16.37 -9.97
N ALA A 66 -8.26 -15.44 -9.90
CA ALA A 66 -6.88 -15.69 -10.34
C ALA A 66 -6.20 -16.79 -9.51
N VAL A 67 -6.43 -16.82 -8.18
CA VAL A 67 -5.93 -17.88 -7.29
C VAL A 67 -6.56 -19.23 -7.63
N LEU A 68 -7.88 -19.27 -7.85
CA LEU A 68 -8.59 -20.50 -8.22
C LEU A 68 -8.12 -21.03 -9.57
N ILE A 69 -7.95 -20.17 -10.57
CA ILE A 69 -7.43 -20.55 -11.89
C ILE A 69 -6.02 -21.10 -11.74
N ARG A 70 -5.15 -20.43 -10.97
CA ARG A 70 -3.79 -20.96 -10.72
C ARG A 70 -3.84 -22.33 -10.05
N TRP A 71 -4.68 -22.50 -9.03
CA TRP A 71 -4.78 -23.77 -8.31
C TRP A 71 -5.32 -24.93 -9.16
N THR A 72 -6.24 -24.66 -10.09
CA THR A 72 -6.91 -25.69 -10.90
C THR A 72 -6.24 -25.95 -12.24
N ALA A 73 -5.59 -24.94 -12.83
CA ALA A 73 -5.15 -24.98 -14.22
C ALA A 73 -3.63 -25.02 -14.41
N THR A 74 -2.78 -24.80 -13.39
CA THR A 74 -1.33 -25.00 -13.55
C THR A 74 -0.95 -26.45 -13.24
N PRO A 75 -0.67 -27.30 -14.24
CA PRO A 75 -0.09 -28.61 -14.00
C PRO A 75 1.30 -28.46 -13.37
N ALA A 76 1.74 -29.49 -12.64
CA ALA A 76 3.11 -29.55 -12.15
C ALA A 76 4.08 -29.39 -13.33
N LEU A 77 5.09 -28.52 -13.17
CA LEU A 77 6.09 -28.35 -14.22
C LEU A 77 6.78 -29.69 -14.49
N PRO A 78 7.04 -30.03 -15.76
CA PRO A 78 7.82 -31.21 -16.08
C PRO A 78 9.22 -31.07 -15.47
N PRO A 79 9.85 -32.19 -15.09
CA PRO A 79 11.24 -32.18 -14.65
C PRO A 79 12.12 -31.53 -15.73
N ALA A 80 13.07 -30.71 -15.31
CA ALA A 80 14.00 -30.09 -16.24
C ALA A 80 14.97 -31.17 -16.77
N ASP A 81 14.87 -31.47 -18.06
CA ASP A 81 15.87 -32.25 -18.79
C ASP A 81 17.12 -31.38 -18.99
N LEU A 82 17.87 -31.18 -17.90
CA LEU A 82 19.20 -30.60 -17.98
C LEU A 82 20.16 -31.71 -18.43
N PRO A 83 20.96 -31.50 -19.49
CA PRO A 83 22.02 -32.44 -19.80
C PRO A 83 22.96 -32.51 -18.59
N LEU A 84 23.14 -33.71 -18.05
CA LEU A 84 24.14 -33.95 -17.01
C LEU A 84 25.49 -33.47 -17.56
N PRO A 85 26.28 -32.73 -16.77
CA PRO A 85 27.61 -32.33 -17.21
C PRO A 85 28.39 -33.59 -17.57
N SER A 86 28.77 -33.71 -18.85
CA SER A 86 29.78 -34.67 -19.28
C SER A 86 30.99 -34.50 -18.37
N PRO A 87 31.62 -35.59 -17.87
CA PRO A 87 32.85 -35.46 -17.11
C PRO A 87 33.85 -34.71 -17.98
N GLY A 88 34.10 -33.45 -17.62
CA GLY A 88 35.13 -32.64 -18.24
C GLY A 88 36.50 -33.24 -17.93
N PRO A 89 37.53 -32.91 -18.73
CA PRO A 89 38.90 -33.28 -18.40
C PRO A 89 39.21 -32.80 -16.98
N VAL A 90 39.65 -33.74 -16.14
CA VAL A 90 40.09 -33.47 -14.77
C VAL A 90 41.26 -32.50 -14.88
N ILE A 91 41.03 -31.22 -14.57
CA ILE A 91 42.10 -30.25 -14.43
C ILE A 91 42.86 -30.66 -13.16
N PRO A 92 44.15 -31.02 -13.23
CA PRO A 92 44.93 -31.32 -12.05
C PRO A 92 44.92 -30.06 -11.18
N LEU A 93 44.40 -30.19 -9.95
CA LEU A 93 44.57 -29.16 -8.95
C LEU A 93 46.08 -29.00 -8.73
N PRO A 94 46.66 -27.78 -8.78
CA PRO A 94 48.04 -27.60 -8.39
C PRO A 94 48.20 -28.03 -6.93
N ASP A 95 49.28 -28.78 -6.64
CA ASP A 95 49.59 -29.24 -5.30
C ASP A 95 49.54 -28.09 -4.30
N PRO A 96 49.08 -28.33 -3.05
CA PRO A 96 49.07 -27.31 -2.02
C PRO A 96 50.50 -26.78 -1.86
N VAL A 97 50.68 -25.48 -2.10
CA VAL A 97 51.94 -24.78 -1.86
C VAL A 97 52.35 -25.08 -0.42
N LYS A 98 53.46 -25.81 -0.27
CA LYS A 98 54.07 -26.13 1.02
C LYS A 98 54.22 -24.81 1.79
N PRO A 99 53.65 -24.67 3.00
CA PRO A 99 53.84 -23.47 3.80
C PRO A 99 55.33 -23.23 3.96
N ALA A 100 55.79 -22.03 3.60
CA ALA A 100 57.16 -21.62 3.81
C ALA A 100 57.49 -21.84 5.29
N GLU A 101 58.47 -22.72 5.51
CA GLU A 101 59.01 -23.04 6.83
C GLU A 101 59.41 -21.73 7.49
N SER A 102 58.68 -21.40 8.55
CA SER A 102 58.86 -20.23 9.38
C SER A 102 60.32 -20.12 9.81
N ALA A 103 60.98 -19.05 9.37
CA ALA A 103 62.31 -18.68 9.83
C ALA A 103 62.30 -18.57 11.36
N THR A 104 63.02 -19.49 12.01
CA THR A 104 63.36 -19.43 13.43
C THR A 104 64.19 -18.18 13.70
N PRO A 105 63.79 -17.29 14.64
CA PRO A 105 64.61 -16.17 15.06
C PRO A 105 65.85 -16.66 15.83
N ALA A 106 67.02 -16.12 15.48
CA ALA A 106 68.30 -16.43 16.10
C ALA A 106 68.32 -16.04 17.60
N PRO A 107 69.04 -16.80 18.46
CA PRO A 107 69.11 -16.51 19.88
C PRO A 107 69.94 -15.23 20.19
N PRO A 108 69.60 -14.50 21.26
CA PRO A 108 70.35 -13.32 21.67
C PRO A 108 71.69 -13.71 22.31
N GLY A 109 72.79 -13.38 21.63
CA GLY A 109 74.14 -13.44 22.19
C GLY A 109 74.33 -12.31 23.21
N GLY A 110 74.46 -12.69 24.48
CA GLY A 110 74.67 -11.81 25.62
C GLY A 110 76.01 -11.07 25.59
N ALA A 111 75.97 -9.88 26.19
CA ALA A 111 77.04 -8.94 26.37
C ALA A 111 78.15 -9.41 27.34
N GLY A 112 79.37 -8.93 27.09
CA GLY A 112 80.26 -8.40 28.14
C GLY A 112 81.41 -9.28 28.66
N GLN A 113 82.64 -8.93 28.21
CA GLN A 113 83.86 -8.59 28.99
C GLN A 113 84.40 -9.57 30.08
N PRO A 114 85.60 -9.36 30.70
CA PRO A 114 86.81 -8.58 30.36
C PRO A 114 88.15 -9.36 30.53
N ASN A 115 89.25 -8.88 29.93
CA ASN A 115 90.53 -8.51 30.60
C ASN A 115 91.48 -7.85 29.59
#